data_AF-A0A914LJ86-F1
#
_entry.id   AF-A0A914LJ86-F1
#
_cell.length_a   1.000
_cell.length_b   1.000
_cell.length_c   1.000
_cell.angle_alpha   90.00
_cell.angle_beta   90.00
_cell.angle_gamma   90.00
#
_symmetry.space_group_name_H-M   'P 1'
#
loop_
_entity.id
_entity.type
_entity.pdbx_description
1 polymer ?
#
loop_
_entity_poly.entity_id
_entity_poly.type
_entity_poly.pdbx_seq_one_letter_code
_entity_poly.pdbx_strand_id
1 'polypeptide(L)' 'MIEENTGLKIQKLSTKTKRNLNPTPKECSICERMASGYFFYGVICCDGCKHFFHRCITSKNKYKCEKDGNCNLSYSGFT' A
#
# COMPACT_ATOMS: atom_id res chain seq x y z
N MET A 1 -29.76 14.67 -0.10
CA MET A 1 -28.50 15.17 0.47
C MET A 1 -27.78 14.02 1.16
N ILE A 2 -26.86 13.36 0.47
CA ILE A 2 -25.76 12.60 1.10
C ILE A 2 -24.64 12.54 0.05
N GLU A 3 -23.50 13.12 0.41
CA GLU A 3 -22.39 13.48 -0.46
C GLU A 3 -21.62 12.29 -1.02
N GLU A 4 -21.27 12.35 -2.30
CA GLU A 4 -20.42 11.40 -3.05
C GLU A 4 -18.92 11.52 -2.73
N ASN A 5 -18.54 11.73 -1.46
CA ASN A 5 -17.15 11.96 -1.07
C ASN A 5 -16.33 10.68 -0.83
N THR A 6 -16.29 9.76 -1.79
CA THR A 6 -15.30 8.64 -1.80
C THR A 6 -14.42 8.61 -3.05
N GLY A 7 -14.17 9.78 -3.64
CA GLY A 7 -13.10 9.95 -4.61
C GLY A 7 -11.76 9.93 -3.90
N LEU A 8 -11.15 8.75 -3.74
CA LEU A 8 -9.73 8.67 -3.40
C LEU A 8 -8.96 9.31 -4.56
N LYS A 9 -8.68 10.61 -4.46
CA LYS A 9 -7.84 11.33 -5.41
C LYS A 9 -6.46 10.71 -5.36
N ILE A 10 -6.16 9.83 -6.33
CA ILE A 10 -4.82 9.33 -6.58
C ILE A 10 -4.00 10.56 -6.99
N GLN A 11 -3.37 11.20 -6.01
CA GLN A 11 -2.43 12.27 -6.29
C GLN A 11 -1.28 11.66 -7.09
N LYS A 12 -1.07 12.15 -8.32
CA LYS A 12 0.12 11.85 -9.10
C LYS A 12 1.34 12.27 -8.26
N LEU A 13 2.00 11.32 -7.62
CA LEU A 13 3.33 11.58 -7.07
C LEU A 13 4.29 11.73 -8.25
N SER A 14 4.62 13.00 -8.49
CA SER A 14 5.53 13.49 -9.52
C SER A 14 6.85 12.72 -9.51
N THR A 15 7.24 12.28 -10.70
CA THR A 15 8.57 11.81 -11.05
C THR A 15 9.64 12.85 -10.71
N LYS A 16 10.40 12.64 -9.64
CA LYS A 16 11.75 13.21 -9.50
C LYS A 16 12.75 12.14 -9.08
N THR A 17 13.40 11.58 -10.10
CA THR A 17 14.67 10.87 -10.00
C THR A 17 15.70 11.74 -9.26
N LYS A 18 15.94 11.44 -7.98
CA LYS A 18 17.24 11.64 -7.35
C LYS A 18 17.70 10.26 -6.87
N ARG A 19 18.55 9.60 -7.66
CA ARG A 19 19.30 8.42 -7.23
C ARG A 19 20.32 8.86 -6.19
N ASN A 20 19.88 9.08 -4.96
CA ASN A 20 20.75 9.03 -3.80
C ASN A 20 20.83 7.54 -3.45
N LEU A 21 22.02 6.96 -3.55
CA LEU A 21 22.30 5.56 -3.24
C LEU A 21 22.22 5.33 -1.71
N ASN A 22 21.09 5.70 -1.11
CA ASN A 22 20.70 5.16 0.18
C ASN A 22 20.21 3.73 -0.07
N PRO A 23 20.55 2.75 0.78
CA PRO A 23 20.09 1.38 0.61
C PRO A 23 18.58 1.42 0.43
N THR A 24 18.12 1.04 -0.76
CA THR A 24 16.68 0.98 -1.07
C THR A 24 16.04 0.13 0.02
N PRO A 25 14.99 0.63 0.71
CA PRO A 25 14.27 -0.15 1.71
C PRO A 25 13.94 -1.52 1.13
N LYS A 26 14.51 -2.57 1.74
CA LYS A 26 14.29 -3.96 1.29
C LYS A 26 12.95 -4.51 1.77
N GLU A 27 12.25 -3.75 2.59
CA GLU A 27 11.04 -4.16 3.29
C GLU A 27 9.84 -3.35 2.83
N CYS A 28 8.68 -3.99 2.82
CA CYS A 28 7.41 -3.43 2.41
C CYS A 28 6.91 -2.48 3.49
N SER A 29 6.60 -1.24 3.15
CA SER A 29 6.09 -0.24 4.11
C SER A 29 4.70 -0.55 4.69
N ILE A 30 4.06 -1.66 4.27
CA ILE A 30 2.67 -2.01 4.65
C ILE A 30 2.63 -3.25 5.54
N CYS A 31 3.35 -4.30 5.16
CA CYS A 31 3.35 -5.58 5.89
C CYS A 31 4.74 -6.07 6.28
N GLU A 32 5.77 -5.24 6.08
CA GLU A 32 7.16 -5.46 6.51
C GLU A 32 7.84 -6.69 5.87
N ARG A 33 7.18 -7.37 4.92
CA ARG A 33 7.79 -8.43 4.11
C ARG A 33 8.79 -7.88 3.10
N MET A 34 9.65 -8.75 2.59
CA MET A 34 10.59 -8.42 1.50
C MET A 34 9.87 -7.73 0.33
N ALA A 35 10.34 -6.54 -0.02
CA ALA A 35 9.84 -5.74 -1.14
C ALA A 35 10.53 -6.11 -2.44
N SER A 36 9.86 -5.87 -3.57
CA SER A 36 10.37 -6.17 -4.91
C SER A 36 11.51 -5.23 -5.35
N GLY A 37 11.75 -4.13 -4.61
CA GLY A 37 12.75 -3.11 -4.95
C GLY A 37 12.27 -2.08 -5.97
N TYR A 38 11.01 -2.17 -6.42
CA TYR A 38 10.35 -1.19 -7.28
C TYR A 38 9.29 -0.38 -6.50
N PHE A 39 9.08 0.87 -6.90
CA PHE A 39 8.00 1.70 -6.37
C PHE A 39 6.69 1.39 -7.09
N PHE A 40 5.65 1.05 -6.32
CA PHE A 40 4.28 0.90 -6.81
C PHE A 40 3.42 1.99 -6.20
N TYR A 41 2.68 2.74 -7.02
CA TYR A 41 1.84 3.85 -6.55
C TYR A 41 2.59 4.89 -5.69
N GLY A 42 3.90 5.05 -5.89
CA GLY A 42 4.75 5.98 -5.15
C GLY A 42 5.31 5.44 -3.82
N VAL A 43 5.08 4.17 -3.48
CA VAL A 43 5.59 3.53 -2.25
C VAL A 43 6.33 2.23 -2.55
N ILE A 44 7.27 1.83 -1.69
CA ILE A 44 7.91 0.52 -1.78
C ILE A 44 7.02 -0.51 -1.09
N CYS A 45 6.65 -1.55 -1.81
CA CYS A 45 5.84 -2.63 -1.26
C CYS A 45 6.17 -3.99 -1.88
N CYS A 46 5.68 -5.04 -1.23
CA CYS A 46 5.75 -6.40 -1.76
C CYS A 46 4.63 -6.65 -2.79
N ASP A 47 4.78 -7.68 -3.60
CA ASP A 47 3.79 -8.03 -4.62
C ASP A 47 2.39 -8.30 -4.05
N GLY A 48 2.29 -8.85 -2.85
CA GLY A 48 0.99 -9.10 -2.21
C GLY A 48 0.22 -7.80 -1.95
N CYS A 49 0.88 -6.79 -1.37
CA CYS A 49 0.26 -5.49 -1.11
C CYS A 49 -0.06 -4.74 -2.40
N LYS A 50 0.78 -4.85 -3.42
CA LYS A 50 0.52 -4.31 -4.76
C LYS A 50 -0.79 -4.85 -5.34
N HIS A 51 -0.96 -6.17 -5.39
CA HIS A 51 -2.16 -6.79 -5.96
C HIS A 51 -3.39 -6.52 -5.10
N PHE A 52 -3.24 -6.54 -3.77
CA PHE A 52 -4.34 -6.22 -2.86
C PHE A 52 -4.86 -4.80 -3.11
N PHE A 53 -3.96 -3.81 -3.13
CA PHE A 53 -4.32 -2.42 -3.39
C PHE A 53 -4.99 -2.24 -4.76
N HIS A 54 -4.46 -2.87 -5.81
CA HIS A 54 -5.08 -2.87 -7.14
C HIS A 54 -6.52 -3.41 -7.10
N ARG A 55 -6.77 -4.52 -6.40
CA ARG A 55 -8.14 -5.06 -6.26
C ARG A 55 -9.05 -4.12 -5.49
N CYS A 56 -8.57 -3.47 -4.44
CA CYS A 56 -9.34 -2.52 -3.65
C CYS A 56 -9.81 -1.33 -4.49
N ILE A 57 -8.91 -0.75 -5.31
CA ILE A 57 -9.27 0.39 -6.18
C ILE A 57 -10.21 -0.01 -7.31
N THR A 58 -10.05 -1.20 -7.90
CA THR A 58 -10.89 -1.67 -9.01
C THR A 58 -12.29 -2.08 -8.53
N SER A 59 -12.38 -2.75 -7.38
CA SER A 59 -13.62 -3.39 -6.94
C SER A 59 -14.65 -2.42 -6.36
N LYS A 60 -14.28 -1.16 -6.06
CA LYS A 60 -15.12 -0.12 -5.41
C LYS A 60 -15.87 -0.58 -4.14
N ASN A 61 -15.50 -1.73 -3.58
CA ASN A 61 -16.12 -2.31 -2.40
C ASN A 61 -15.61 -1.58 -1.15
N LYS A 62 -16.53 -1.25 -0.24
CA LYS A 62 -16.18 -0.70 1.07
C LYS A 62 -15.83 -1.86 2.00
N TYR A 63 -14.55 -2.00 2.33
CA TYR A 63 -14.10 -2.96 3.34
C TYR A 63 -14.43 -2.43 4.74
N LYS A 64 -15.10 -3.24 5.55
CA LYS A 64 -15.35 -2.97 6.96
C LYS A 64 -14.51 -3.94 7.80
N CYS A 65 -13.75 -3.41 8.75
CA CYS A 65 -13.08 -4.27 9.74
C CYS A 65 -14.16 -4.91 10.62
N GLU A 66 -14.09 -6.22 10.81
CA GLU A 66 -14.98 -6.93 11.75
C GLU A 66 -14.59 -6.65 13.21
N LYS A 67 -13.33 -6.28 13.44
CA LYS A 67 -12.76 -5.94 14.75
C LYS A 67 -12.70 -4.42 14.94
N ASP A 68 -11.72 -3.93 15.69
CA ASP A 68 -11.54 -2.52 16.07
C ASP A 68 -10.84 -1.66 14.99
N GLY A 69 -10.46 -2.23 13.85
CA GLY A 69 -9.69 -1.54 12.82
C GLY A 69 -8.20 -1.37 13.14
N ASN A 70 -7.76 -1.67 14.37
CA ASN A 70 -6.36 -1.62 14.78
C ASN A 70 -5.61 -2.94 14.50
N CYS A 71 -5.79 -3.49 13.29
CA CYS A 71 -5.18 -4.77 12.91
C CYS A 71 -3.67 -4.58 12.69
N ASN A 72 -2.85 -5.41 13.35
CA ASN A 72 -1.44 -5.50 13.03
C ASN A 72 -1.28 -6.17 11.64
N LEU A 73 -0.63 -5.46 10.72
CA LEU A 73 -0.39 -5.92 9.34
C LEU A 73 1.01 -6.49 9.13
N SER A 74 1.87 -6.41 10.15
CA SER A 74 3.19 -7.03 10.10
C SER A 74 3.00 -8.53 9.94
N TYR A 75 3.78 -9.12 9.04
CA TYR A 75 3.80 -10.57 8.93
C TYR A 75 4.58 -11.13 10.13
N SER A 76 3.89 -11.37 11.24
CA SER A 76 4.39 -12.26 12.29
C SER A 76 4.30 -13.68 11.72
N GLY A 77 5.38 -14.13 11.09
CA GLY A 77 5.55 -15.54 10.75
C GLY A 77 5.44 -16.33 12.06
N PHE A 78 4.32 -17.02 12.25
CA PHE A 78 4.19 -18.02 13.29
C PHE A 78 5.27 -19.07 13.01
N THR A 79 6.26 -19.16 13.91
CA THR A 79 7.25 -20.25 13.99
C THR A 79 6.58 -21.56 14.30
#